data_AF-A0A8J8E0F0-F1
#
_entry.id   AF-A0A8J8E0F0-F1
#
_cell.length_a   1.000
_cell.length_b   1.000
_cell.length_c   1.000
_cell.angle_alpha   90.00
_cell.angle_beta   90.00
_cell.angle_gamma   90.00
#
_symmetry.space_group_name_H-M   'P 1'
#
loop_
_entity.id
_entity.type
_entity.pdbx_description
1 polymer ?
#
loop_
_entity_poly.entity_id
_entity_poly.type
_entity_poly.pdbx_seq_one_letter_code
_entity_poly.pdbx_strand_id
1 'polypeptide(L)'
;MAVEVETRKKGLIVREPFATLIVEGKKVWEIRKSRTRVRGEILILNGGKALGKAELVEVLGPFTPEELAEHRDKHLADLEFLRAYSNGRPLYAWVLRNAEKFEKPAKVNIAKGVQVWANVVMKDEQ
;
A
#
# COMPACT_ATOMS: atom_id res chain seq x y z
N MET A 1 25.88 19.59 18.60
CA MET A 1 24.68 18.77 18.89
C MET A 1 24.02 18.50 17.55
N ALA A 2 24.05 17.26 17.07
CA ALA A 2 23.34 16.91 15.84
C ALA A 2 21.85 16.87 16.17
N VAL A 3 21.05 17.66 15.45
CA VAL A 3 19.60 17.56 15.54
C VAL A 3 19.24 16.26 14.83
N GLU A 4 18.77 15.24 15.56
CA GLU A 4 18.13 14.09 14.94
C GLU A 4 16.92 14.59 14.16
N VAL A 5 17.05 14.62 12.83
CA VAL A 5 15.92 14.95 11.96
C VAL A 5 15.03 13.72 11.90
N GLU A 6 13.97 13.70 12.70
CA GLU A 6 12.92 12.68 12.62
C GLU A 6 12.34 12.67 11.20
N THR A 7 12.80 11.73 10.38
CA THR A 7 12.39 11.66 8.98
C THR A 7 11.01 11.02 8.89
N ARG A 8 9.97 11.86 8.73
CA ARG A 8 8.61 11.38 8.49
C ARG A 8 8.52 10.72 7.12
N LYS A 9 8.11 9.46 7.10
CA LYS A 9 7.83 8.71 5.87
C LYS A 9 6.34 8.60 5.63
N LYS A 10 5.96 8.57 4.36
CA LYS A 10 4.57 8.32 3.96
C LYS A 10 4.33 6.81 3.95
N GLY A 11 3.24 6.37 4.56
CA GLY A 11 2.85 4.97 4.62
C GLY A 11 1.43 4.75 4.13
N LEU A 12 1.25 3.67 3.39
CA LEU A 12 -0.01 3.18 2.87
C LEU A 12 -0.53 2.07 3.79
N ILE A 13 -1.72 2.27 4.35
CA ILE A 13 -2.39 1.25 5.17
C ILE A 13 -3.06 0.24 4.24
N VAL A 14 -2.62 -1.01 4.33
CA VAL A 14 -3.12 -2.14 3.53
C VAL A 14 -3.55 -3.27 4.46
N ARG A 15 -4.66 -3.93 4.15
CA ARG A 15 -5.14 -5.08 4.93
C ARG A 15 -4.40 -6.36 4.53
N GLU A 16 -4.27 -7.30 5.46
CA GLU A 16 -3.85 -8.66 5.12
C GLU A 16 -4.94 -9.37 4.29
N PRO A 17 -4.55 -10.29 3.39
CA PRO A 17 -3.19 -10.76 3.10
C PRO A 17 -2.39 -9.84 2.15
N PHE A 18 -3.02 -8.79 1.61
CA PHE A 18 -2.44 -7.99 0.53
C PHE A 18 -1.20 -7.21 0.95
N ALA A 19 -1.12 -6.75 2.21
CA ALA A 19 0.06 -6.06 2.71
C ALA A 19 1.31 -6.95 2.62
N THR A 20 1.21 -8.21 3.08
CA THR A 20 2.26 -9.22 2.94
C THR A 20 2.60 -9.47 1.47
N LEU A 21 1.59 -9.66 0.61
CA LEU A 21 1.81 -9.92 -0.82
C LEU A 21 2.53 -8.78 -1.53
N ILE A 22 2.31 -7.53 -1.13
CA ILE A 22 3.01 -6.36 -1.68
C ILE A 22 4.48 -6.39 -1.27
N VAL A 23 4.78 -6.49 0.03
CA VAL A 23 6.18 -6.43 0.50
C VAL A 23 7.02 -7.62 0.04
N GLU A 24 6.38 -8.76 -0.25
CA GLU A 24 7.03 -9.92 -0.88
C GLU A 24 7.18 -9.79 -2.40
N GLY A 25 6.76 -8.67 -3.00
CA GLY A 25 6.87 -8.42 -4.45
C GLY A 25 5.90 -9.23 -5.31
N LYS A 26 4.99 -10.01 -4.71
CA LYS A 26 4.02 -10.85 -5.42
C LYS A 26 2.84 -10.04 -5.98
N LYS A 27 2.46 -8.95 -5.30
CA LYS A 27 1.37 -8.05 -5.69
C LYS A 27 1.95 -6.69 -6.09
N VAL A 28 1.91 -6.39 -7.38
CA VAL A 28 2.47 -5.16 -7.96
C VAL A 28 1.41 -4.07 -8.18
N TRP A 29 0.12 -4.42 -8.13
CA TRP A 29 -0.99 -3.47 -8.24
C TRP A 29 -1.81 -3.44 -6.95
N GLU A 30 -1.91 -2.29 -6.31
CA GLU A 30 -2.84 -2.05 -5.20
C GLU A 30 -4.14 -1.43 -5.72
N ILE A 31 -5.28 -2.06 -5.41
CA ILE A 31 -6.58 -1.65 -5.97
C ILE A 31 -7.30 -0.73 -5.00
N ARG A 32 -7.72 0.45 -5.48
CA ARG A 32 -8.43 1.46 -4.68
C ARG A 32 -9.58 2.08 -5.45
N LYS A 33 -10.56 2.64 -4.72
CA LYS A 33 -11.71 3.37 -5.29
C LYS A 33 -11.37 4.80 -5.74
N SER A 34 -10.14 5.25 -5.53
CA SER A 34 -9.72 6.61 -5.83
C SER A 34 -8.29 6.66 -6.37
N ARG A 35 -8.01 7.73 -7.11
CA ARG A 35 -6.65 8.09 -7.52
C ARG A 35 -5.86 8.66 -6.35
N THR A 36 -4.53 8.68 -6.50
CA THR A 36 -3.62 9.38 -5.60
C THR A 36 -2.58 10.18 -6.39
N ARG A 37 -2.17 11.33 -5.84
CA ARG A 37 -1.06 12.14 -6.35
C ARG A 37 0.29 11.74 -5.74
N VAL A 38 0.29 10.85 -4.76
CA VAL A 38 1.51 10.34 -4.11
C VAL A 38 2.37 9.60 -5.13
N ARG A 39 3.68 9.82 -5.11
CA ARG A 39 4.68 9.11 -5.90
C ARG A 39 5.94 8.88 -5.06
N GLY A 40 6.75 7.90 -5.44
CA GLY A 40 8.02 7.57 -4.78
C GLY A 40 7.89 6.51 -3.69
N GLU A 41 8.94 6.38 -2.86
CA GLU A 41 9.01 5.41 -1.76
C GLU A 41 7.89 5.63 -0.73
N ILE A 42 7.18 4.56 -0.42
CA ILE A 42 6.14 4.51 0.62
C ILE A 42 6.35 3.27 1.49
N LEU A 43 5.92 3.36 2.74
CA LEU A 43 5.85 2.21 3.63
C LEU A 43 4.54 1.46 3.42
N ILE A 44 4.59 0.14 3.57
CA ILE A 44 3.40 -0.70 3.61
C ILE A 44 3.06 -0.99 5.06
N LEU A 45 1.94 -0.45 5.52
CA LEU A 45 1.51 -0.47 6.90
C LEU A 45 0.37 -1.45 7.13
N ASN A 46 0.47 -2.23 8.20
CA ASN A 46 -0.60 -3.06 8.71
C ASN A 46 -0.53 -3.14 10.25
N GLY A 47 -1.66 -3.04 10.95
CA GLY A 47 -1.72 -3.27 12.40
C GLY A 47 -0.77 -2.39 13.24
N GLY A 48 -0.48 -1.16 12.82
CA GLY A 48 0.45 -0.27 13.53
C GLY A 48 1.95 -0.58 13.30
N LYS A 49 2.28 -1.38 12.29
CA LYS A 49 3.65 -1.73 11.91
C LYS A 49 3.89 -1.43 10.42
N ALA A 50 5.12 -1.09 10.09
CA ALA A 50 5.64 -1.09 8.72
C ALA A 50 6.22 -2.47 8.43
N LEU A 51 5.64 -3.18 7.46
CA LEU A 51 6.10 -4.52 7.07
C LEU A 51 7.26 -4.48 6.06
N GLY A 52 7.40 -3.34 5.39
CA GLY A 52 8.32 -3.14 4.29
C GLY A 52 8.03 -1.83 3.59
N LYS A 53 8.63 -1.65 2.42
CA LYS A 53 8.47 -0.48 1.56
C LYS A 53 8.27 -0.90 0.11
N ALA A 54 7.72 0.02 -0.67
CA ALA A 54 7.60 -0.10 -2.12
C ALA A 54 7.59 1.30 -2.74
N GLU A 55 7.81 1.39 -4.04
CA GLU A 55 7.72 2.65 -4.78
C GLU A 55 6.40 2.74 -5.55
N LEU A 56 5.60 3.77 -5.29
CA LEU A 56 4.39 4.04 -6.07
C LEU A 56 4.75 4.90 -7.29
N VAL A 57 4.75 4.28 -8.46
CA VAL A 57 5.25 4.91 -9.71
C VAL A 57 4.13 5.45 -10.59
N GLU A 58 2.96 4.82 -10.58
CA GLU A 58 1.88 5.14 -11.51
C GLU A 58 0.50 4.85 -10.93
N VAL A 59 -0.53 5.48 -11.49
CA VAL A 59 -1.93 5.21 -11.18
C VAL A 59 -2.69 5.00 -12.48
N LEU A 60 -3.19 3.79 -12.69
CA LEU A 60 -3.93 3.38 -13.88
C LEU A 60 -5.45 3.36 -13.62
N GLY A 61 -6.22 3.42 -14.71
CA GLY A 61 -7.68 3.39 -14.69
C GLY A 61 -8.33 4.75 -14.99
N PRO A 62 -9.67 4.84 -14.86
CA PRO A 62 -10.54 3.90 -14.13
C PRO A 62 -10.69 2.54 -14.82
N PHE A 63 -11.00 1.51 -14.02
CA PHE A 63 -11.35 0.16 -14.44
C PHE A 63 -12.66 -0.30 -13.80
N THR A 64 -13.35 -1.21 -14.47
CA THR A 64 -14.38 -2.10 -13.92
C THR A 64 -13.75 -3.30 -13.21
N PRO A 65 -14.49 -4.01 -12.34
CA PRO A 65 -14.07 -5.30 -11.80
C PRO A 65 -13.69 -6.33 -12.88
N GLU A 66 -14.43 -6.34 -13.99
CA GLU A 66 -14.24 -7.23 -15.13
C GLU A 66 -12.90 -6.98 -15.83
N GLU A 67 -12.58 -5.71 -16.14
CA GLU A 67 -11.28 -5.34 -16.74
C GLU A 67 -10.11 -5.66 -15.79
N LEU A 68 -10.30 -5.47 -14.47
CA LEU A 68 -9.26 -5.84 -13.50
C LEU A 68 -9.07 -7.35 -13.42
N ALA A 69 -10.11 -8.18 -13.59
CA ALA A 69 -9.97 -9.63 -13.53
C ALA A 69 -9.01 -10.18 -14.61
N GLU A 70 -8.85 -9.49 -15.73
CA GLU A 70 -7.86 -9.81 -16.77
C GLU A 70 -6.40 -9.56 -16.33
N HIS A 71 -6.21 -8.85 -15.22
CA HIS A 71 -4.91 -8.52 -14.62
C HIS A 71 -4.75 -9.14 -13.22
N ARG A 72 -5.44 -10.26 -12.96
CA ARG A 72 -5.43 -10.95 -11.67
C ARG A 72 -4.02 -11.29 -11.19
N ASP A 73 -3.10 -11.62 -12.10
CA ASP A 73 -1.70 -11.89 -11.79
C ASP A 73 -0.98 -10.73 -11.09
N LYS A 74 -1.41 -9.48 -11.34
CA LYS A 74 -0.78 -8.27 -10.79
C LYS A 74 -1.31 -7.86 -9.43
N HIS A 75 -2.60 -8.08 -9.16
CA HIS A 75 -3.24 -7.61 -7.94
C HIS A 75 -3.74 -8.74 -7.02
N LEU A 76 -3.80 -9.98 -7.49
CA LEU A 76 -4.12 -11.20 -6.73
C LEU A 76 -5.48 -11.16 -6.01
N ALA A 77 -6.47 -10.45 -6.56
CA ALA A 77 -7.84 -10.44 -6.06
C ALA A 77 -8.75 -11.14 -7.06
N ASP A 78 -9.70 -11.95 -6.59
CA ASP A 78 -10.69 -12.58 -7.46
C ASP A 78 -11.80 -11.59 -7.87
N LEU A 79 -12.57 -11.96 -8.89
CA LEU A 79 -13.61 -11.12 -9.46
C LEU A 79 -14.76 -10.84 -8.46
N GLU A 80 -15.13 -11.81 -7.63
CA GLU A 80 -16.20 -11.63 -6.65
C GLU A 80 -15.78 -10.60 -5.58
N PHE A 81 -14.55 -10.71 -5.09
CA PHE A 81 -13.94 -9.73 -4.21
C PHE A 81 -13.90 -8.34 -4.87
N LEU A 82 -13.48 -8.24 -6.14
CA LEU A 82 -13.42 -6.95 -6.85
C LEU A 82 -14.79 -6.30 -6.99
N ARG A 83 -15.83 -7.07 -7.33
CA ARG A 83 -17.22 -6.58 -7.44
C ARG A 83 -17.74 -6.09 -6.10
N ALA A 84 -17.59 -6.89 -5.05
CA ALA A 84 -17.98 -6.53 -3.69
C ALA A 84 -17.21 -5.30 -3.20
N TYR A 85 -15.90 -5.27 -3.43
CA TYR A 85 -15.06 -4.14 -3.06
C TYR A 85 -15.47 -2.88 -3.80
N SER A 86 -15.59 -2.92 -5.14
CA SER A 86 -16.02 -1.79 -5.98
C SER A 86 -17.32 -1.16 -5.47
N ASN A 87 -18.33 -2.00 -5.18
CA ASN A 87 -19.69 -1.56 -4.87
C ASN A 87 -20.24 -0.59 -5.94
N GLY A 88 -20.08 -0.97 -7.21
CA GLY A 88 -20.53 -0.20 -8.37
C GLY A 88 -19.71 1.06 -8.69
N ARG A 89 -18.57 1.27 -8.03
CA ARG A 89 -17.67 2.42 -8.27
C ARG A 89 -16.47 2.02 -9.13
N PRO A 90 -15.94 2.92 -9.97
CA PRO A 90 -14.71 2.66 -10.70
C PRO A 90 -13.55 2.37 -9.74
N LEU A 91 -12.65 1.49 -10.17
CA LEU A 91 -11.45 1.12 -9.45
C LEU A 91 -10.21 1.67 -10.17
N TYR A 92 -9.13 1.84 -9.41
CA TYR A 92 -7.84 2.31 -9.90
C TYR A 92 -6.76 1.36 -9.39
N ALA A 93 -5.78 1.08 -10.25
CA ALA A 93 -4.62 0.30 -9.87
C ALA A 93 -3.45 1.25 -9.58
N TRP A 94 -2.95 1.22 -8.35
CA TRP A 94 -1.73 1.92 -7.96
C TRP A 94 -0.56 0.98 -8.20
N VAL A 95 0.30 1.35 -9.16
CA VAL A 95 1.41 0.51 -9.60
C VAL A 95 2.58 0.67 -8.62
N LEU A 96 3.00 -0.45 -8.06
CA LEU A 96 4.08 -0.58 -7.10
C LEU A 96 5.27 -1.30 -7.74
N ARG A 97 6.48 -0.83 -7.44
CA ARG A 97 7.75 -1.45 -7.84
C ARG A 97 8.73 -1.46 -6.68
N ASN A 98 9.87 -2.14 -6.85
CA ASN A 98 10.98 -2.14 -5.89
C ASN A 98 10.51 -2.45 -4.46
N ALA A 99 9.61 -3.43 -4.33
CA ALA A 99 9.11 -3.84 -3.03
C ALA A 99 10.22 -4.53 -2.23
N GLU A 100 10.37 -4.12 -0.98
CA GLU A 100 11.36 -4.65 -0.05
C GLU A 100 10.67 -4.95 1.28
N LYS A 101 10.68 -6.22 1.68
CA LYS A 101 10.20 -6.67 2.98
C LYS A 101 11.28 -6.40 4.03
N PHE A 102 10.89 -5.82 5.16
CA PHE A 102 11.82 -5.69 6.28
C PHE A 102 12.03 -7.04 6.95
N GLU A 103 13.24 -7.30 7.43
CA GLU A 103 13.56 -8.52 8.20
C GLU A 103 12.63 -8.68 9.40
N LYS A 104 12.30 -7.56 10.06
CA LYS A 104 11.32 -7.49 11.15
C LYS A 104 10.39 -6.29 10.92
N PRO A 105 9.06 -6.46 11.11
CA PRO A 105 8.13 -5.34 11.05
C PRO A 105 8.45 -4.24 12.08
N ALA A 106 8.69 -3.01 11.62
CA ALA A 106 9.01 -1.88 12.48
C ALA A 106 7.74 -1.24 13.06
N LYS A 107 7.72 -0.91 14.34
CA LYS A 107 6.57 -0.22 14.97
C LYS A 107 6.49 1.21 14.45
N VAL A 108 5.28 1.65 14.14
CA VAL A 108 5.01 3.02 13.68
C VAL A 108 3.87 3.65 14.46
N ASN A 109 3.92 4.97 14.66
CA ASN A 109 2.80 5.71 15.23
C ASN A 109 1.87 6.20 14.11
N ILE A 110 0.64 5.69 14.07
CA ILE A 110 -0.40 6.13 13.14
C ILE A 110 -1.38 7.01 13.91
N ALA A 111 -1.60 8.24 13.45
CA ALA A 111 -2.58 9.13 14.03
C ALA A 111 -3.99 8.51 13.99
N LYS A 112 -4.79 8.75 15.04
CA LYS A 112 -6.16 8.22 15.14
C LYS A 112 -7.02 8.71 13.97
N GLY A 113 -7.85 7.82 13.42
CA GLY A 113 -8.78 8.11 12.32
C GLY A 113 -8.18 8.05 10.91
N VAL A 114 -6.88 7.78 10.77
CA VAL A 114 -6.24 7.62 9.46
C VAL A 114 -6.55 6.25 8.86
N GLN A 115 -7.10 6.22 7.64
CA GLN A 115 -7.55 4.97 7.00
C GLN A 115 -6.76 4.56 5.75
N VAL A 116 -6.07 5.48 5.07
CA VAL A 116 -5.38 5.19 3.79
C VAL A 116 -3.92 5.62 3.84
N TRP A 117 -3.66 6.91 4.03
CA TRP A 117 -2.31 7.47 4.04
C TRP A 117 -1.94 7.99 5.42
N ALA A 118 -0.87 7.45 6.00
CA ALA A 118 -0.30 7.94 7.25
C ALA A 118 1.05 8.60 6.99
N ASN A 119 1.35 9.68 7.70
CA ASN A 119 2.72 10.16 7.83
C ASN A 119 3.23 9.61 9.16
N VAL A 120 4.24 8.75 9.10
CA VAL A 120 4.72 7.99 10.26
C VAL A 120 6.21 8.22 10.48
N VAL A 121 6.61 8.08 11.74
CA VAL A 121 8.02 7.97 12.14
C VAL A 121 8.26 6.50 12.48
N MET A 122 9.26 5.89 11.86
CA MET A 122 9.71 4.56 12.26
C MET A 122 10.42 4.68 13.61
N LYS A 123 10.13 3.77 14.52
CA LYS A 123 10.95 3.59 15.71
C LYS A 123 11.95 2.49 15.39
N ASP A 124 13.24 2.82 15.36
CA ASP A 124 14.29 1.80 15.44
C ASP A 124 14.12 1.09 16.79
N GLU A 125 13.93 -0.22 16.74
CA GLU A 125 14.08 -1.06 17.94
C GLU A 125 15.58 -1.28 18.11
N GLN A 126 16.20 -0.47 18.98
CA GLN A 126 17.53 -0.73 19.55
C GLN A 126 17.61 -2.14 20.16
#